data_AF-A0A7V0LQ79-F1
#
_entry.id   AF-A0A7V0LQ79-F1
#
_cell.length_a   1.000
_cell.length_b   1.000
_cell.length_c   1.000
_cell.angle_alpha   90.00
_cell.angle_beta   90.00
_cell.angle_gamma   90.00
#
_symmetry.space_group_name_H-M   'P 1'
#
loop_
_entity.id
_entity.type
_entity.pdbx_description
1 polymer ?
#
loop_
_entity_poly.entity_id
_entity_poly.type
_entity_poly.pdbx_seq_one_letter_code
_entity_poly.pdbx_strand_id
1 'polypeptide(L)'
;MTDVEQLKAAVAHLEAEIASLRSESNRVRKLEGRLSETETQLERARSQNERMAELLGEAREQLAMLRREIEKLAAPPNQFGTVLQVNAGGTVDIVSGGHKLRVTAQPSIEVKQLQRGQEVLLNEAMNIVDVRHFTVSG
;
A
#
# COMPACT_ATOMS: atom_id res chain seq x y z
N MET A 1 -0.43 81.47 -26.27
CA MET A 1 -0.83 80.84 -24.99
C MET A 1 -1.48 79.46 -25.18
N THR A 2 -2.07 79.17 -26.34
CA THR A 2 -2.75 77.89 -26.67
C THR A 2 -1.84 76.67 -26.81
N ASP A 3 -0.65 76.80 -27.41
CA ASP A 3 0.22 75.64 -27.68
C ASP A 3 0.80 75.02 -26.39
N VAL A 4 1.08 75.85 -25.39
CA VAL A 4 1.58 75.38 -24.08
C VAL A 4 0.50 74.60 -23.33
N GLU A 5 -0.77 75.00 -23.44
CA GLU A 5 -1.89 74.27 -22.85
C GLU A 5 -2.16 72.95 -23.57
N GLN A 6 -2.08 72.95 -24.91
CA GLN A 6 -2.20 71.72 -25.71
C GLN A 6 -1.09 70.71 -25.40
N LEU A 7 0.15 71.17 -25.24
CA LEU A 7 1.27 70.31 -24.89
C LEU A 7 1.11 69.73 -23.48
N LYS A 8 0.64 70.54 -22.51
CA LYS A 8 0.33 70.07 -21.15
C LYS A 8 -0.79 69.02 -21.14
N ALA A 9 -1.83 69.20 -21.94
CA ALA A 9 -2.91 68.23 -22.07
C ALA A 9 -2.42 66.91 -22.70
N ALA A 10 -1.57 66.98 -23.72
CA ALA A 10 -0.97 65.81 -24.35
C ALA A 10 -0.05 65.04 -23.40
N VAL A 11 0.77 65.74 -22.60
CA VAL A 11 1.61 65.13 -21.56
C VAL A 11 0.74 64.41 -20.52
N ALA A 12 -0.31 65.06 -20.01
CA ALA A 12 -1.22 64.44 -19.04
C ALA A 12 -1.92 63.19 -19.59
N HIS A 13 -2.31 63.19 -20.87
CA HIS A 13 -2.88 62.01 -21.53
C HIS A 13 -1.85 60.87 -21.62
N LEU A 14 -0.64 61.16 -22.09
CA LEU A 14 0.43 60.16 -22.20
C LEU A 14 0.86 59.61 -20.83
N GLU A 15 0.89 60.44 -19.79
CA GLU A 15 1.15 60.00 -18.41
C GLU A 15 0.07 59.03 -17.92
N ALA A 16 -1.21 59.30 -18.20
CA ALA A 16 -2.31 58.41 -17.87
C ALA A 16 -2.23 57.08 -18.63
N GLU A 17 -1.87 57.12 -19.92
CA GLU A 17 -1.70 55.93 -20.76
C GLU A 17 -0.51 55.07 -20.28
N ILE A 18 0.63 55.69 -19.96
CA ILE A 18 1.78 55.01 -19.37
C ILE A 18 1.41 54.39 -18.02
N ALA A 19 0.63 55.08 -17.18
CA ALA A 19 0.17 54.52 -15.92
C ALA A 19 -0.73 53.29 -16.13
N SER A 20 -1.63 53.31 -17.11
CA SER A 20 -2.48 52.16 -17.48
C SER A 20 -1.64 50.98 -17.97
N LEU A 21 -0.74 51.21 -18.93
CA LEU A 21 0.12 50.17 -19.50
C LEU A 21 1.05 49.54 -18.44
N ARG A 22 1.57 50.34 -17.50
CA ARG A 22 2.35 49.83 -16.36
C ARG A 22 1.50 48.94 -15.45
N SER A 23 0.26 49.32 -15.18
CA SER A 23 -0.68 48.52 -14.39
C SER A 23 -0.98 47.18 -15.06
N GLU A 24 -1.23 47.18 -16.37
CA GLU A 24 -1.47 45.97 -17.16
C GLU A 24 -0.22 45.08 -17.21
N SER A 25 0.96 45.65 -17.47
CA SER A 25 2.23 44.92 -17.46
C SER A 25 2.50 44.26 -16.11
N ASN A 26 2.20 44.95 -15.00
CA ASN A 26 2.32 44.38 -13.66
C ASN A 26 1.34 43.23 -13.42
N ARG A 27 0.12 43.30 -13.95
CA ARG A 27 -0.86 42.21 -13.87
C ARG A 27 -0.38 40.98 -14.64
N VAL A 28 0.13 41.17 -15.86
CA VAL A 28 0.68 40.08 -16.68
C VAL A 28 1.85 39.41 -15.96
N ARG A 29 2.82 40.17 -15.45
CA ARG A 29 3.95 39.61 -14.68
C ARG A 29 3.50 38.81 -13.47
N LYS A 30 2.45 39.25 -12.77
CA LYS A 30 1.89 38.52 -11.63
C LYS A 30 1.24 37.21 -12.06
N LEU A 31 0.56 37.19 -13.21
CA LEU A 31 -0.04 35.98 -13.77
C LEU A 31 1.02 34.99 -14.25
N GLU A 32 2.07 35.47 -14.93
CA GLU A 32 3.22 34.65 -15.34
C GLU A 32 3.93 34.03 -14.13
N GLY A 33 4.13 34.81 -13.07
CA GLY A 33 4.70 34.30 -11.82
C GLY A 33 3.84 33.20 -11.20
N ARG A 34 2.51 33.38 -11.15
CA ARG A 34 1.59 32.35 -10.66
C ARG A 34 1.58 31.11 -11.56
N LEU A 35 1.64 31.29 -12.88
CA LEU A 35 1.68 30.19 -13.84
C LEU A 35 2.94 29.35 -13.62
N SER A 36 4.11 29.99 -13.56
CA SER A 36 5.38 29.31 -13.30
C SER A 36 5.40 28.57 -11.95
N GLU A 37 4.82 29.17 -10.91
CA GLU A 37 4.67 28.52 -9.62
C GLU A 37 3.78 27.27 -9.71
N THR A 38 2.63 27.37 -10.38
CA THR A 38 1.72 26.22 -10.56
C THR A 38 2.31 25.11 -11.42
N GLU A 39 3.06 25.45 -12.48
CA GLU A 39 3.78 24.47 -13.30
C GLU A 39 4.82 23.72 -12.48
N THR A 40 5.57 24.45 -11.64
CA THR A 40 6.55 23.84 -10.73
C THR A 40 5.88 22.91 -9.72
N GLN A 41 4.73 23.29 -9.17
CA GLN A 41 3.96 22.43 -8.25
C GLN A 41 3.42 21.19 -8.97
N LEU A 42 2.92 21.34 -10.20
CA LEU A 42 2.43 20.24 -11.02
C LEU A 42 3.53 19.22 -11.31
N GLU A 43 4.72 19.68 -11.69
CA GLU A 43 5.85 18.80 -11.97
C GLU A 43 6.30 18.02 -10.73
N ARG A 44 6.34 18.67 -9.56
CA ARG A 44 6.61 17.99 -8.28
C ARG A 44 5.56 16.93 -7.97
N ALA A 45 4.28 17.24 -8.14
CA ALA A 45 3.19 16.31 -7.90
C ALA A 45 3.25 15.12 -8.87
N ARG A 46 3.58 15.37 -10.14
CA ARG A 46 3.76 14.32 -11.15
C ARG A 46 4.91 13.38 -10.79
N SER A 47 6.09 13.92 -10.47
CA SER A 47 7.24 13.12 -10.02
C SER A 47 6.92 12.31 -8.75
N GLN A 48 6.09 12.87 -7.85
CA GLN A 48 5.67 12.15 -6.65
C GLN A 48 4.71 11.00 -6.96
N ASN A 49 3.77 11.21 -7.88
CA ASN A 49 2.87 10.16 -8.35
C ASN A 49 3.62 9.03 -9.06
N GLU A 50 4.59 9.35 -9.91
CA GLU A 50 5.42 8.36 -10.60
C GLU A 50 6.17 7.48 -9.59
N ARG A 51 6.83 8.09 -8.59
CA ARG A 51 7.50 7.36 -7.49
C ARG A 51 6.53 6.50 -6.67
N MET A 52 5.33 7.00 -6.38
CA MET A 52 4.31 6.22 -5.66
C MET A 52 3.84 5.03 -6.48
N ALA A 53 3.67 5.19 -7.80
CA ALA A 53 3.28 4.12 -8.69
C ALA A 53 4.35 3.02 -8.77
N GLU A 54 5.63 3.40 -8.85
CA GLU A 54 6.76 2.47 -8.78
C GLU A 54 6.75 1.67 -7.48
N LEU A 55 6.67 2.34 -6.34
CA LEU A 55 6.62 1.69 -5.02
C LEU A 55 5.41 0.75 -4.85
N LEU A 56 4.24 1.15 -5.36
CA LEU A 56 3.06 0.28 -5.37
C LEU A 56 3.26 -0.95 -6.26
N GLY A 57 3.96 -0.80 -7.39
CA GLY A 57 4.36 -1.90 -8.26
C GLY A 57 5.24 -2.91 -7.52
N GLU A 58 6.31 -2.42 -6.88
CA GLU A 58 7.24 -3.24 -6.09
C GLU A 58 6.53 -3.96 -4.93
N ALA A 59 5.70 -3.25 -4.16
CA ALA A 59 4.94 -3.83 -3.07
C ALA A 59 3.97 -4.92 -3.56
N ARG A 60 3.33 -4.72 -4.72
CA ARG A 60 2.46 -5.73 -5.34
C ARG A 60 3.26 -6.98 -5.74
N GLU A 61 4.47 -6.82 -6.26
CA GLU A 61 5.33 -7.94 -6.62
C GLU A 61 5.80 -8.71 -5.39
N GLN A 62 6.18 -8.01 -4.31
CA GLN A 62 6.52 -8.64 -3.03
C GLN A 62 5.34 -9.43 -2.46
N LEU A 63 4.14 -8.88 -2.49
CA LEU A 63 2.92 -9.60 -2.07
C LEU A 63 2.67 -10.85 -2.92
N ALA A 64 2.89 -10.77 -4.23
CA ALA A 64 2.76 -11.93 -5.12
C ALA A 64 3.83 -12.99 -4.84
N MET A 65 5.05 -12.58 -4.49
CA MET A 65 6.12 -13.49 -4.06
C MET A 65 5.77 -14.20 -2.75
N LEU A 66 5.36 -13.45 -1.72
CA LEU A 66 4.93 -14.01 -0.44
C LEU A 66 3.73 -14.95 -0.60
N ARG A 67 2.76 -14.60 -1.45
CA ARG A 67 1.64 -15.50 -1.77
C ARG A 67 2.11 -16.81 -2.40
N ARG A 68 3.05 -16.77 -3.34
CA ARG A 68 3.64 -17.99 -3.93
C ARG A 68 4.40 -18.83 -2.91
N GLU A 69 5.11 -18.20 -1.97
CA GLU A 69 5.77 -18.92 -0.87
C GLU A 69 4.75 -19.59 0.05
N ILE A 70 3.65 -18.91 0.39
CA ILE A 70 2.53 -19.48 1.15
C ILE A 70 1.91 -20.67 0.40
N GLU A 71 1.63 -20.52 -0.90
CA GLU A 71 1.07 -21.59 -1.74
C GLU A 71 2.02 -22.78 -1.85
N LYS A 72 3.33 -22.54 -1.96
CA LYS A 72 4.35 -23.60 -1.97
C LYS A 72 4.39 -24.35 -0.63
N LEU A 73 4.33 -23.63 0.50
CA LEU A 73 4.25 -24.24 1.83
C LEU A 73 2.96 -25.04 2.04
N ALA A 74 1.91 -24.75 1.25
CA ALA A 74 0.65 -25.48 1.27
C ALA A 74 0.56 -26.60 0.21
N ALA A 75 1.52 -26.70 -0.72
CA ALA A 75 1.48 -27.67 -1.82
C ALA A 75 1.74 -29.11 -1.32
N PRO A 76 1.06 -30.14 -1.87
CA PRO A 76 1.32 -31.54 -1.50
C PRO A 76 2.77 -31.97 -1.84
N PRO A 77 3.38 -32.91 -1.09
CA PRO A 77 2.79 -33.79 -0.07
C PRO A 77 2.84 -33.18 1.35
N ASN A 78 1.67 -32.82 1.88
CA ASN A 78 1.55 -32.42 3.27
C ASN A 78 1.43 -33.66 4.16
N GLN A 79 2.09 -33.62 5.31
CA GLN A 79 2.07 -34.72 6.26
C GLN A 79 0.84 -34.60 7.16
N PHE A 80 0.11 -35.70 7.36
CA PHE A 80 -1.04 -35.72 8.27
C PHE A 80 -0.59 -36.10 9.68
N GLY A 81 -1.26 -35.51 10.68
CA GLY A 81 -1.09 -35.87 12.08
C GLY A 81 -2.42 -35.99 12.81
N THR A 82 -2.44 -36.76 13.89
CA THR A 82 -3.60 -36.89 14.78
C THR A 82 -3.33 -36.19 16.09
N VAL A 83 -4.24 -35.30 16.52
CA VAL A 83 -4.13 -34.56 17.78
C VAL A 83 -4.26 -35.51 18.97
N LEU A 84 -3.29 -35.46 19.88
CA LEU A 84 -3.35 -36.17 21.16
C LEU A 84 -3.87 -35.28 22.28
N GLN A 85 -3.33 -34.06 22.38
CA GLN A 85 -3.73 -33.10 23.41
C GLN A 85 -3.30 -31.68 23.05
N VAL A 86 -4.05 -30.71 23.55
CA VAL A 86 -3.70 -29.29 23.51
C VAL A 86 -3.04 -28.91 24.83
N ASN A 87 -1.85 -28.32 24.75
CA ASN A 87 -1.09 -27.90 25.93
C ASN A 87 -1.48 -26.47 26.33
N ALA A 88 -1.37 -26.15 27.63
CA ALA A 88 -1.73 -24.83 28.17
C ALA A 88 -0.92 -23.65 27.58
N GLY A 89 0.26 -23.93 27.01
CA GLY A 89 1.12 -22.94 26.33
C GLY A 89 0.80 -22.71 24.86
N GLY A 90 -0.33 -23.21 24.33
CA GLY A 90 -0.72 -23.02 22.93
C GLY A 90 -0.02 -23.94 21.92
N THR A 91 0.72 -24.94 22.39
CA THR A 91 1.29 -26.00 21.55
C THR A 91 0.37 -27.22 21.53
N VAL A 92 0.50 -28.06 20.51
CA VAL A 92 -0.31 -29.28 20.34
C VAL A 92 0.60 -30.49 20.27
N ASP A 93 0.28 -31.51 21.05
CA ASP A 93 0.91 -32.82 20.88
C ASP A 93 0.14 -33.60 19.80
N ILE A 94 0.85 -34.08 18.80
CA ILE A 94 0.30 -34.88 17.70
C ILE A 94 1.05 -36.20 17.57
N VAL A 95 0.47 -37.16 16.84
CA VAL A 95 1.18 -38.31 16.28
C VAL A 95 1.22 -38.16 14.78
N SER A 96 2.40 -38.29 14.18
CA SER A 96 2.56 -38.42 12.73
C SER A 96 3.65 -39.44 12.43
N GLY A 97 3.41 -40.30 11.44
CA GLY A 97 4.37 -41.36 11.04
C GLY A 97 4.78 -42.30 12.18
N GLY A 98 3.93 -42.46 13.21
CA GLY A 98 4.21 -43.30 14.38
C GLY A 98 5.01 -42.62 15.51
N HIS A 99 5.43 -41.36 15.34
CA HIS A 99 6.17 -40.62 16.35
C HIS A 99 5.30 -39.54 17.00
N LYS A 100 5.49 -39.33 18.31
CA LYS A 100 4.86 -38.24 19.05
C LYS A 100 5.67 -36.96 18.86
N LEU A 101 5.02 -35.90 18.42
CA LEU A 101 5.61 -34.59 18.16
C LEU A 101 4.85 -33.51 18.91
N ARG A 102 5.56 -32.47 19.34
CA ARG A 102 4.95 -31.24 19.87
C ARG A 102 5.15 -30.13 18.85
N VAL A 103 4.05 -29.61 18.34
CA VAL A 103 4.01 -28.68 17.22
C VAL A 103 3.27 -27.40 17.58
N THR A 104 3.50 -26.34 16.82
CA THR A 104 2.70 -25.12 16.88
C THR A 104 1.69 -25.11 15.74
N ALA A 105 0.62 -24.33 15.90
CA ALA A 105 -0.31 -24.05 14.82
C ALA A 105 -0.06 -22.65 14.25
N GLN A 106 -0.37 -22.46 12.98
CA GLN A 106 -0.37 -21.12 12.40
C GLN A 106 -1.40 -20.21 13.09
N PRO A 107 -1.22 -18.88 13.07
CA PRO A 107 -2.07 -17.94 13.82
C PRO A 107 -3.56 -17.97 13.45
N SER A 108 -3.92 -18.46 12.27
CA SER A 108 -5.30 -18.57 11.82
C SER A 108 -6.08 -19.75 12.44
N ILE A 109 -5.41 -20.66 13.15
CA ILE A 109 -6.03 -21.85 13.76
C ILE A 109 -6.21 -21.66 15.25
N GLU A 110 -7.45 -21.76 15.73
CA GLU A 110 -7.74 -21.69 17.16
C GLU A 110 -7.44 -23.01 17.85
N VAL A 111 -6.24 -23.11 18.41
CA VAL A 111 -5.70 -24.33 19.06
C VAL A 111 -6.62 -24.88 20.15
N LYS A 112 -7.37 -24.02 20.85
CA LYS A 112 -8.30 -24.44 21.92
C LYS A 112 -9.54 -25.19 21.41
N GLN A 113 -9.88 -25.04 20.13
CA GLN A 113 -11.01 -25.74 19.52
C GLN A 113 -10.63 -27.14 19.01
N LEU A 114 -9.33 -27.47 18.98
CA LEU A 114 -8.86 -28.78 18.53
C LEU A 114 -9.27 -29.89 19.50
N GLN A 115 -9.80 -30.96 18.93
CA GLN A 115 -10.23 -32.13 19.69
C GLN A 115 -9.18 -33.25 19.60
N ARG A 116 -9.05 -34.02 20.69
CA ARG A 116 -8.25 -35.24 20.67
C ARG A 116 -8.82 -36.22 19.64
N GLY A 117 -7.94 -36.81 18.82
CA GLY A 117 -8.31 -37.69 17.72
C GLY A 117 -8.57 -36.97 16.40
N GLN A 118 -8.54 -35.64 16.37
CA GLN A 118 -8.76 -34.86 15.16
C GLN A 118 -7.55 -34.94 14.22
N GLU A 119 -7.81 -35.08 12.93
CA GLU A 119 -6.77 -35.07 11.91
C GLU A 119 -6.42 -33.64 11.51
N VAL A 120 -5.12 -33.36 11.44
CA VAL A 120 -4.55 -32.06 11.11
C VAL A 120 -3.55 -32.19 9.97
N LEU A 121 -3.44 -31.13 9.17
CA LEU A 121 -2.48 -31.02 8.09
C LEU A 121 -1.23 -30.29 8.58
N LEU A 122 -0.06 -30.83 8.27
CA LEU A 122 1.24 -30.27 8.63
C LEU A 122 1.96 -29.75 7.39
N ASN A 123 2.67 -28.63 7.54
CA ASN A 123 3.62 -28.15 6.54
C ASN A 123 5.01 -28.81 6.71
N GLU A 124 5.98 -28.45 5.87
CA GLU A 124 7.35 -28.96 5.90
C GLU A 124 8.08 -28.69 7.23
N ALA A 125 7.69 -27.64 7.97
CA ALA A 125 8.23 -27.31 9.29
C ALA A 125 7.50 -28.04 10.45
N MET A 126 6.60 -28.98 10.13
CA MET A 126 5.76 -29.71 11.08
C MET A 126 4.79 -28.82 11.88
N ASN A 127 4.37 -27.67 11.34
CA ASN A 127 3.35 -26.82 11.95
C ASN A 127 1.96 -27.15 11.40
N ILE A 128 0.94 -27.04 12.25
CA ILE A 128 -0.45 -27.25 11.85
C ILE A 128 -0.90 -26.10 10.96
N VAL A 129 -1.31 -26.41 9.72
CA VAL A 129 -1.78 -25.46 8.70
C VAL A 129 -3.24 -25.64 8.32
N ASP A 130 -3.86 -26.78 8.64
CA ASP A 130 -5.28 -26.97 8.43
C ASP A 130 -5.84 -28.04 9.40
N VAL A 131 -7.14 -27.99 9.64
CA VAL A 131 -7.84 -28.89 10.55
C VAL A 131 -9.01 -29.53 9.81
N ARG A 132 -9.03 -30.87 9.75
CA ARG A 132 -10.13 -31.60 9.12
C ARG A 132 -11.26 -31.81 10.13
N HIS A 133 -12.50 -31.56 9.71
CA HIS A 133 -13.68 -31.95 10.47
C HIS A 133 -14.08 -33.38 10.07
N PHE A 134 -14.20 -34.26 11.07
CA PHE A 134 -14.72 -35.60 10.84
C PHE A 134 -16.25 -35.57 10.87
N THR A 135 -16.90 -35.83 9.74
CA THR A 135 -18.28 -36.34 9.74
C THR A 135 -18.20 -37.86 9.79
N VAL A 136 -18.55 -38.44 10.94
CA VAL A 136 -18.79 -39.90 11.04
C VAL A 136 -19.90 -40.23 10.05
N SER A 137 -19.56 -40.81 8.90
CA SER A 137 -20.55 -41.49 8.08
C SER A 137 -20.69 -42.88 8.69
N GLY A 138 -21.76 -43.05 9.47
CA GLY A 138 -22.18 -44.36 9.98
C GLY A 138 -22.77 -45.23 8.90
#